data_AF-A0A1Q9CCY7-F1
#
_entry.id   AF-A0A1Q9CCY7-F1
#
_cell.length_a   1.000
_cell.length_b   1.000
_cell.length_c   1.000
_cell.angle_alpha   90.00
_cell.angle_beta   90.00
_cell.angle_gamma   90.00
#
_symmetry.space_group_name_H-M   'P 1'
#
loop_
_entity.id
_entity.type
_entity.pdbx_description
1 polymer ?
#
loop_
_entity_poly.entity_id
_entity_poly.type
_entity_poly.pdbx_seq_one_letter_code
_entity_poly.pdbx_strand_id
1 'polypeptide(L)'
;MLCGSPDPSCFIERIQLFANGQRVEDISYYGRSCFMYSLLKPSDWWTELHWEGLPVDAGGWAQPVQPGQKRDVLMYPHLVGMFNSGKMLPPQLNLVLEIEFADPEMAMRAGVGSSLSYVIENVHLLADQVTLDSALRESFERILLSNRSLVFSFPSLHVQQSSIPAGSTSYNITVARAFTKMLGAFVTFNKTGENHVSNFEYPGEAFPNVSAATVMEGQLQLGAMQFPRNSIKSIAEYHHFLSILSGTFDSKIRNMRLPNYDNTTFVAAFPTATCAASHSIKSMLADRVDQCFIGLVSMQIVTLSGSGVSVLD
;
A
#
# COMPACT_ATOMS: atom_id res chain seq x y z
N MET A 1 -15.47 16.42 -11.89
CA MET A 1 -14.18 15.76 -11.60
C MET A 1 -14.44 14.42 -10.92
N LEU A 2 -13.82 13.31 -11.33
CA LEU A 2 -14.01 11.98 -10.71
C LEU A 2 -12.69 11.49 -10.08
N CYS A 3 -12.69 11.22 -8.79
CA CYS A 3 -11.49 10.73 -8.09
C CYS A 3 -11.22 9.26 -8.45
N GLY A 4 -9.94 8.86 -8.47
CA GLY A 4 -9.50 7.51 -8.79
C GLY A 4 -9.93 6.48 -7.74
N SER A 5 -10.10 6.91 -6.49
CA SER A 5 -10.77 6.14 -5.44
C SER A 5 -11.58 7.09 -4.54
N PRO A 6 -12.49 6.57 -3.70
CA PRO A 6 -13.10 7.35 -2.63
C PRO A 6 -12.23 7.47 -1.38
N ASP A 7 -10.99 6.99 -1.43
CA ASP A 7 -9.98 7.31 -0.43
C ASP A 7 -9.20 8.55 -0.91
N PRO A 8 -9.15 9.64 -0.12
CA PRO A 8 -8.37 10.84 -0.44
C PRO A 8 -6.90 10.60 -0.78
N SER A 9 -6.31 9.51 -0.30
CA SER A 9 -4.94 9.13 -0.62
C SER A 9 -4.69 8.95 -2.13
N CYS A 10 -5.72 8.83 -2.97
CA CYS A 10 -5.56 8.80 -4.43
C CYS A 10 -4.84 10.02 -5.00
N PHE A 11 -4.84 11.16 -4.30
CA PHE A 11 -4.11 12.36 -4.71
C PHE A 11 -2.61 12.32 -4.37
N ILE A 12 -2.14 11.31 -3.63
CA ILE A 12 -0.74 11.19 -3.20
C ILE A 12 -0.06 10.07 -3.98
N GLU A 13 1.04 10.43 -4.63
CA GLU A 13 1.91 9.48 -5.31
C GLU A 13 2.91 8.87 -4.34
N ARG A 14 3.54 9.70 -3.50
CA ARG A 14 4.59 9.24 -2.60
C ARG A 14 4.56 9.94 -1.26
N ILE A 15 4.82 9.19 -0.21
CA ILE A 15 5.08 9.72 1.13
C ILE A 15 6.47 9.28 1.58
N GLN A 16 7.25 10.24 2.04
CA GLN A 16 8.54 10.00 2.67
C GLN A 16 8.55 10.60 4.07
N LEU A 17 9.03 9.81 5.02
CA LEU A 17 9.13 10.20 6.41
C LEU A 17 10.61 10.18 6.81
N PHE A 18 11.09 11.30 7.33
CA PHE A 18 12.44 11.43 7.85
C PHE A 18 12.39 11.68 9.36
N ALA A 19 13.37 11.14 10.07
CA ALA A 19 13.62 11.42 11.48
C ALA A 19 15.07 11.86 11.64
N ASN A 20 15.28 13.11 12.05
CA ASN A 20 16.59 13.72 12.22
C ASN A 20 17.50 13.57 10.97
N GLY A 21 16.91 13.75 9.78
CA GLY A 21 17.58 13.64 8.49
C GLY A 21 17.77 12.21 7.96
N GLN A 22 17.47 11.17 8.75
CA GLN A 22 17.47 9.79 8.28
C GLN A 22 16.10 9.43 7.70
N ARG A 23 16.09 8.81 6.51
CA ARG A 23 14.84 8.34 5.90
C ARG A 23 14.35 7.10 6.64
N VAL A 24 13.17 7.22 7.22
CA VAL A 24 12.49 6.18 8.00
C VAL A 24 11.60 5.35 7.09
N GLU A 25 10.68 5.99 6.38
CA GLU A 25 9.77 5.33 5.45
C GLU A 25 9.77 6.02 4.08
N ASP A 26 9.51 5.22 3.06
CA ASP A 26 9.45 5.65 1.67
C ASP A 26 8.46 4.77 0.91
N ILE A 27 7.23 5.28 0.75
CA ILE A 27 6.13 4.55 0.14
C ILE A 27 5.78 5.24 -1.17
N SER A 28 6.14 4.62 -2.28
CA SER A 28 5.73 5.02 -3.63
C SER A 28 4.38 4.38 -3.99
N TYR A 29 3.67 4.95 -4.97
CA TYR A 29 2.32 4.55 -5.34
C TYR A 29 1.38 4.49 -4.13
N TYR A 30 1.41 5.53 -3.30
CA TYR A 30 0.73 5.57 -2.01
C TYR A 30 -0.79 5.41 -2.17
N GLY A 31 -1.43 6.19 -3.04
CA GLY A 31 -2.87 6.09 -3.29
C GLY A 31 -3.33 4.70 -3.76
N ARG A 32 -2.57 4.07 -4.67
CA ARG A 32 -2.84 2.70 -5.12
C ARG A 32 -2.72 1.69 -3.98
N SER A 33 -1.71 1.85 -3.14
CA SER A 33 -1.47 0.98 -1.99
C SER A 33 -2.58 1.12 -0.93
N CYS A 34 -3.02 2.34 -0.65
CA CYS A 34 -4.15 2.61 0.23
C CYS A 34 -5.44 1.99 -0.30
N PHE A 35 -5.71 2.13 -1.61
CA PHE A 35 -6.85 1.48 -2.22
C PHE A 35 -6.77 -0.06 -2.20
N MET A 36 -5.60 -0.65 -2.43
CA MET A 36 -5.40 -2.10 -2.26
C MET A 36 -5.71 -2.52 -0.83
N TYR A 37 -5.22 -1.77 0.15
CA TYR A 37 -5.40 -2.06 1.56
C TYR A 37 -6.86 -1.91 2.00
N SER A 38 -7.60 -0.96 1.44
CA SER A 38 -9.03 -0.77 1.70
C SER A 38 -9.87 -1.96 1.22
N LEU A 39 -9.46 -2.65 0.16
CA LEU A 39 -10.11 -3.91 -0.28
C LEU A 39 -9.93 -5.04 0.74
N LEU A 40 -8.88 -4.99 1.54
CA LEU A 40 -8.65 -5.95 2.61
C LEU A 40 -9.48 -5.63 3.86
N LYS A 41 -10.23 -4.53 3.88
CA LYS A 41 -11.12 -4.14 4.99
C LYS A 41 -12.57 -4.55 4.72
N PRO A 42 -13.40 -4.61 5.79
CA PRO A 42 -14.84 -4.82 5.64
C PRO A 42 -15.50 -3.73 4.81
N SER A 43 -16.61 -4.08 4.15
CA SER A 43 -17.41 -3.13 3.37
C SER A 43 -17.87 -1.92 4.18
N ASP A 44 -18.21 -2.14 5.44
CA ASP A 44 -18.78 -1.08 6.28
C ASP A 44 -17.71 -0.02 6.58
N TRP A 45 -16.49 -0.46 6.89
CA TRP A 45 -15.33 0.43 7.06
C TRP A 45 -15.07 1.25 5.80
N TRP A 46 -15.13 0.62 4.62
CA TRP A 46 -15.00 1.34 3.35
C TRP A 46 -16.08 2.38 3.15
N THR A 47 -17.34 2.03 3.43
CA THR A 47 -18.44 2.98 3.29
C THR A 47 -18.33 4.13 4.27
N GLU A 48 -17.74 3.95 5.44
CA GLU A 48 -17.51 5.04 6.39
C GLU A 48 -16.45 6.04 5.91
N LEU A 49 -15.44 5.56 5.16
CA LEU A 49 -14.36 6.40 4.61
C LEU A 49 -14.89 7.57 3.75
N HIS A 50 -16.08 7.43 3.18
CA HIS A 50 -16.68 8.48 2.36
C HIS A 50 -16.96 9.79 3.13
N TRP A 51 -16.99 9.72 4.47
CA TRP A 51 -17.18 10.86 5.37
C TRP A 51 -15.89 11.65 5.58
N GLU A 52 -14.76 11.14 5.09
CA GLU A 52 -13.47 11.83 5.05
C GLU A 52 -13.40 12.92 3.95
N GLY A 53 -14.48 13.12 3.20
CA GLY A 53 -14.63 14.23 2.24
C GLY A 53 -14.97 13.81 0.81
N LEU A 54 -14.97 12.51 0.52
CA LEU A 54 -15.30 11.94 -0.78
C LEU A 54 -16.52 11.00 -0.68
N PRO A 55 -17.76 11.54 -0.59
CA PRO A 55 -18.98 10.74 -0.52
C PRO A 55 -19.07 9.77 -1.70
N VAL A 56 -19.51 8.53 -1.46
CA VAL A 56 -19.64 7.53 -2.53
C VAL A 56 -21.04 7.50 -3.14
N ASP A 57 -21.13 7.10 -4.40
CA ASP A 57 -22.38 6.77 -5.08
C ASP A 57 -22.85 5.33 -4.75
N ALA A 58 -24.00 4.93 -5.31
CA ALA A 58 -24.53 3.58 -5.13
C ALA A 58 -23.61 2.48 -5.69
N GLY A 59 -22.67 2.83 -6.57
CA GLY A 59 -21.63 1.95 -7.08
C GLY A 59 -20.37 1.89 -6.20
N GLY A 60 -20.33 2.62 -5.09
CA GLY A 60 -19.20 2.67 -4.18
C GLY A 60 -18.05 3.57 -4.66
N TRP A 61 -18.28 4.45 -5.64
CA TRP A 61 -17.29 5.35 -6.21
C TRP A 61 -17.47 6.78 -5.71
N ALA A 62 -16.37 7.54 -5.61
CA ALA A 62 -16.42 8.95 -5.22
C ALA A 62 -17.35 9.75 -6.15
N GLN A 63 -18.34 10.40 -5.56
CA GLN A 63 -19.24 11.30 -6.28
C GLN A 63 -18.45 12.45 -6.89
N PRO A 64 -18.81 12.89 -8.12
CA PRO A 64 -18.06 13.93 -8.77
C PRO A 64 -18.14 15.26 -8.04
N VAL A 65 -17.02 15.97 -7.98
CA VAL A 65 -17.02 17.40 -7.66
C VAL A 65 -17.55 18.16 -8.87
N GLN A 66 -18.63 18.92 -8.66
CA GLN A 66 -19.29 19.70 -9.70
C GLN A 66 -18.42 20.90 -10.13
N PRO A 67 -18.57 21.39 -11.37
CA PRO A 67 -17.81 22.56 -11.83
C PRO A 67 -17.95 23.76 -10.88
N GLY A 68 -16.82 24.38 -10.52
CA GLY A 68 -16.76 25.54 -9.62
C GLY A 68 -16.98 25.23 -8.14
N GLN A 69 -17.18 23.97 -7.75
CA GLN A 69 -17.32 23.56 -6.36
C GLN A 69 -15.98 23.07 -5.80
N LYS A 70 -15.82 23.18 -4.48
CA LYS A 70 -14.69 22.64 -3.72
C LYS A 70 -15.19 21.63 -2.70
N ARG A 71 -14.31 20.73 -2.27
CA ARG A 71 -14.60 19.79 -1.19
C ARG A 71 -13.44 19.80 -0.20
N ASP A 72 -13.79 19.85 1.07
CA ASP A 72 -12.84 19.67 2.15
C ASP A 72 -12.62 18.18 2.37
N VAL A 73 -11.37 17.80 2.60
CA VAL A 73 -10.94 16.42 2.70
C VAL A 73 -9.97 16.30 3.87
N LEU A 74 -10.20 15.31 4.73
CA LEU A 74 -9.35 14.99 5.87
C LEU A 74 -8.99 13.52 5.79
N MET A 75 -7.70 13.21 5.70
CA MET A 75 -7.24 11.83 5.65
C MET A 75 -6.21 11.54 6.73
N TYR A 76 -6.24 10.32 7.25
CA TYR A 76 -5.17 9.79 8.08
C TYR A 76 -4.19 8.96 7.23
N PRO A 77 -2.86 9.20 7.32
CA PRO A 77 -1.84 8.45 6.56
C PRO A 77 -1.67 7.01 7.09
N HIS A 78 -2.69 6.17 6.86
CA HIS A 78 -2.84 4.85 7.46
C HIS A 78 -1.84 3.78 6.97
N LEU A 79 -1.01 4.05 5.96
CA LEU A 79 0.06 3.12 5.55
C LEU A 79 1.45 3.53 6.06
N VAL A 80 1.59 4.72 6.66
CA VAL A 80 2.84 5.12 7.30
C VAL A 80 2.97 4.36 8.62
N GLY A 81 3.78 3.32 8.62
CA GLY A 81 3.92 2.37 9.72
C GLY A 81 4.33 3.02 11.02
N MET A 82 5.18 4.05 10.99
CA MET A 82 5.63 4.73 12.21
C MET A 82 4.46 5.42 12.95
N PHE A 83 3.50 5.99 12.22
CA PHE A 83 2.29 6.58 12.80
C PHE A 83 1.34 5.52 13.36
N ASN A 84 1.36 4.32 12.80
CA ASN A 84 0.60 3.15 13.28
C ASN A 84 1.32 2.30 14.33
N SER A 85 2.51 2.71 14.81
CA SER A 85 3.29 1.94 15.78
C SER A 85 2.63 1.81 17.17
N GLY A 86 1.49 2.47 17.40
CA GLY A 86 0.74 2.45 18.66
C GLY A 86 1.46 3.19 19.80
N LYS A 87 2.51 3.94 19.49
CA LYS A 87 3.30 4.71 20.45
C LYS A 87 3.21 6.20 20.12
N MET A 88 3.20 7.04 21.15
CA MET A 88 3.39 8.48 20.96
C MET A 88 4.83 8.75 20.54
N LEU A 89 4.99 9.55 19.49
CA LEU A 89 6.29 9.84 18.91
C LEU A 89 6.94 11.02 19.63
N PRO A 90 8.14 10.86 20.21
CA PRO A 90 8.80 11.92 20.95
C PRO A 90 9.31 13.03 20.00
N PRO A 91 9.26 14.31 20.39
CA PRO A 91 9.68 15.42 19.55
C PRO A 91 11.17 15.37 19.17
N GLN A 92 11.99 14.64 19.93
CA GLN A 92 13.41 14.42 19.66
C GLN A 92 13.68 13.65 18.36
N LEU A 93 12.68 12.98 17.79
CA LEU A 93 12.81 12.37 16.46
C LEU A 93 12.95 13.43 15.34
N ASN A 94 12.51 14.67 15.56
CA ASN A 94 12.51 15.76 14.57
C ASN A 94 11.99 15.28 13.21
N LEU A 95 10.69 14.99 13.16
CA LEU A 95 10.05 14.37 12.01
C LEU A 95 9.84 15.38 10.88
N VAL A 96 10.19 14.97 9.67
CA VAL A 96 9.88 15.70 8.44
C VAL A 96 9.07 14.78 7.54
N LEU A 97 7.89 15.24 7.14
CA LEU A 97 7.01 14.53 6.22
C LEU A 97 7.06 15.23 4.86
N GLU A 98 7.49 14.50 3.84
CA GLU A 98 7.48 14.95 2.46
C GLU A 98 6.36 14.21 1.71
N ILE A 99 5.52 14.96 1.02
CA ILE A 99 4.35 14.43 0.28
C ILE A 99 4.48 14.89 -1.16
N GLU A 100 4.44 13.92 -2.07
CA GLU A 100 4.40 14.14 -3.52
C GLU A 100 2.97 13.87 -4.01
N PHE A 101 2.36 14.88 -4.62
CA PHE A 101 1.02 14.75 -5.19
C PHE A 101 1.07 14.09 -6.56
N ALA A 102 0.08 13.24 -6.86
CA ALA A 102 0.04 12.42 -8.05
C ALA A 102 -0.35 13.19 -9.31
N ASP A 103 0.12 12.76 -10.47
CA ASP A 103 -0.32 13.34 -11.72
C ASP A 103 -1.84 13.16 -11.94
N PRO A 104 -2.50 14.09 -12.66
CA PRO A 104 -3.92 14.00 -13.00
C PRO A 104 -4.39 12.64 -13.53
N GLU A 105 -3.56 11.98 -14.34
CA GLU A 105 -3.88 10.68 -14.94
C GLU A 105 -3.91 9.54 -13.91
N MET A 106 -3.19 9.69 -12.80
CA MET A 106 -3.09 8.70 -11.73
C MET A 106 -4.16 8.94 -10.67
N ALA A 107 -4.33 10.21 -10.25
CA ALA A 107 -5.26 10.58 -9.19
C ALA A 107 -6.74 10.50 -9.63
N MET A 108 -7.01 10.62 -10.93
CA MET A 108 -8.36 10.85 -11.45
C MET A 108 -8.86 9.72 -12.34
N ARG A 109 -10.18 9.56 -12.40
CA ARG A 109 -10.85 8.60 -13.27
C ARG A 109 -11.46 9.30 -14.49
N ALA A 110 -11.18 8.76 -15.67
CA ALA A 110 -11.84 9.18 -16.90
C ALA A 110 -13.33 8.84 -16.87
N GLY A 111 -14.17 9.72 -17.42
CA GLY A 111 -15.61 9.53 -17.49
C GLY A 111 -16.24 10.51 -18.48
N VAL A 112 -17.41 10.16 -19.01
CA VAL A 112 -18.13 11.02 -19.94
C VAL A 112 -18.46 12.35 -19.25
N GLY A 113 -17.99 13.46 -19.82
CA GLY A 113 -18.20 14.80 -19.25
C GLY A 113 -17.40 15.07 -17.97
N SER A 114 -16.38 14.26 -17.64
CA SER A 114 -15.47 14.52 -16.54
C SER A 114 -14.20 15.24 -17.01
N SER A 115 -13.54 15.92 -16.07
CA SER A 115 -12.20 16.48 -16.26
C SER A 115 -11.22 15.71 -15.38
N LEU A 116 -10.01 15.51 -15.91
CA LEU A 116 -8.87 14.95 -15.18
C LEU A 116 -8.08 16.04 -14.43
N SER A 117 -8.22 17.31 -14.78
CA SER A 117 -7.51 18.38 -14.08
C SER A 117 -8.05 18.55 -12.67
N TYR A 118 -7.16 18.53 -11.66
CA TYR A 118 -7.49 18.81 -10.27
C TYR A 118 -6.56 19.88 -9.68
N VAL A 119 -7.04 20.54 -8.62
CA VAL A 119 -6.27 21.55 -7.87
C VAL A 119 -6.49 21.27 -6.39
N ILE A 120 -5.39 21.27 -5.64
CA ILE A 120 -5.40 21.19 -4.18
C ILE A 120 -5.07 22.57 -3.63
N GLU A 121 -5.87 23.03 -2.68
CA GLU A 121 -5.70 24.32 -1.99
C GLU A 121 -5.81 24.10 -0.48
N ASN A 122 -5.24 25.00 0.32
CA ASN A 122 -5.32 24.98 1.79
C ASN A 122 -4.87 23.66 2.43
N VAL A 123 -3.67 23.18 2.07
CA VAL A 123 -3.09 21.98 2.69
C VAL A 123 -2.69 22.28 4.14
N HIS A 124 -3.26 21.53 5.07
CA HIS A 124 -2.96 21.61 6.50
C HIS A 124 -2.55 20.24 7.05
N LEU A 125 -1.52 20.22 7.90
CA LEU A 125 -1.14 19.04 8.67
C LEU A 125 -1.66 19.20 10.10
N LEU A 126 -2.51 18.27 10.54
CA LEU A 126 -3.04 18.22 11.89
C LEU A 126 -2.33 17.11 12.67
N ALA A 127 -1.91 17.40 13.90
CA ALA A 127 -1.24 16.44 14.77
C ALA A 127 -1.69 16.61 16.22
N ASP A 128 -1.95 15.50 16.89
CA ASP A 128 -2.27 15.48 18.32
C ASP A 128 -1.00 15.55 19.15
N GLN A 129 -0.98 16.47 20.14
CA GLN A 129 0.14 16.67 21.04
C GLN A 129 -0.27 16.39 22.49
N VAL A 130 0.55 15.61 23.20
CA VAL A 130 0.44 15.44 24.66
C VAL A 130 1.66 16.05 25.32
N THR A 131 1.41 16.88 26.33
CA THR A 131 2.46 17.52 27.12
C THR A 131 2.74 16.67 28.35
N LEU A 132 4.01 16.30 28.53
CA LEU A 132 4.47 15.56 29.72
C LEU A 132 4.70 16.53 30.89
N ASP A 133 4.53 16.04 32.12
CA ASP A 133 4.95 16.79 33.30
C ASP A 133 6.49 16.88 33.39
N SER A 134 7.00 17.77 34.24
CA SER A 134 8.44 18.01 34.35
C SER A 134 9.21 16.76 34.80
N ALA A 135 8.66 15.97 35.72
CA ALA A 135 9.29 14.77 36.23
C ALA A 135 9.46 13.68 35.15
N LEU A 136 8.42 13.44 34.35
CA LEU A 136 8.48 12.47 33.26
C LEU A 136 9.39 12.96 32.14
N ARG A 137 9.37 14.25 31.82
CA ARG A 137 10.28 14.85 30.83
C ARG A 137 11.75 14.65 31.23
N GLU A 138 12.11 14.96 32.48
CA GLU A 138 13.47 14.77 32.99
C GLU A 138 13.87 13.28 32.96
N SER A 139 12.93 12.37 33.23
CA SER A 139 13.19 10.93 33.12
C SER A 139 13.51 10.50 31.69
N PHE A 140 12.79 11.05 30.70
CA PHE A 140 13.02 10.78 29.27
C PHE A 140 14.40 11.29 28.82
N GLU A 141 14.74 12.52 29.21
CA GLU A 141 16.05 13.11 28.93
C GLU A 141 17.18 12.29 29.57
N ARG A 142 17.00 11.82 30.81
CA ARG A 142 17.97 10.93 31.47
C ARG A 142 18.16 9.60 30.75
N ILE A 143 17.08 9.00 30.22
CA ILE A 143 17.16 7.75 29.45
C ILE A 143 18.01 7.98 28.18
N LEU A 144 17.74 9.05 27.43
CA LEU A 144 18.49 9.38 26.22
C LEU A 144 19.97 9.67 26.51
N LEU A 145 20.28 10.34 27.63
CA LEU A 145 21.65 10.61 28.09
C LEU A 145 22.37 9.36 28.63
N SER A 146 21.64 8.36 29.11
CA SER A 146 22.20 7.13 29.69
C SER A 146 22.67 6.09 28.65
N ASN A 147 22.87 6.49 27.39
CA ASN A 147 23.13 5.61 26.24
C ASN A 147 22.08 4.51 26.03
N ARG A 148 20.86 4.70 26.57
CA ARG A 148 19.72 3.85 26.26
C ARG A 148 18.96 4.44 25.09
N SER A 149 18.32 3.57 24.31
CA SER A 149 17.61 3.96 23.11
C SER A 149 16.13 3.63 23.17
N LEU A 150 15.31 4.50 22.57
CA LEU A 150 13.90 4.24 22.33
C LEU A 150 13.78 3.50 21.00
N VAL A 151 13.10 2.35 21.04
CA VAL A 151 12.93 1.48 19.87
C VAL A 151 11.48 1.46 19.43
N PHE A 152 11.25 1.80 18.17
CA PHE A 152 9.98 1.75 17.47
C PHE A 152 10.08 0.63 16.43
N SER A 153 9.14 -0.29 16.43
CA SER A 153 9.07 -1.33 15.41
C SER A 153 7.67 -1.34 14.82
N PHE A 154 7.60 -1.34 13.49
CA PHE A 154 6.35 -1.24 12.75
C PHE A 154 6.48 -1.92 11.39
N PRO A 155 5.38 -2.42 10.80
CA PRO A 155 5.38 -2.86 9.41
C PRO A 155 5.47 -1.65 8.48
N SER A 156 6.32 -1.73 7.46
CA SER A 156 6.41 -0.75 6.37
C SER A 156 6.20 -1.43 5.03
N LEU A 157 5.69 -0.66 4.06
CA LEU A 157 5.39 -1.12 2.71
C LEU A 157 6.38 -0.49 1.72
N HIS A 158 6.99 -1.32 0.89
CA HIS A 158 7.84 -0.88 -0.21
C HIS A 158 7.28 -1.33 -1.56
N VAL A 159 6.96 -0.39 -2.42
CA VAL A 159 6.33 -0.68 -3.72
C VAL A 159 7.31 -0.47 -4.86
N GLN A 160 7.38 -1.44 -5.77
CA GLN A 160 8.12 -1.36 -7.03
C GLN A 160 7.17 -1.62 -8.20
N GLN A 161 7.15 -0.71 -9.18
CA GLN A 161 6.46 -0.92 -10.46
C GLN A 161 7.41 -1.53 -11.49
N SER A 162 6.87 -2.38 -12.37
CA SER A 162 7.57 -2.95 -13.50
C SER A 162 6.63 -3.09 -14.70
N SER A 163 7.09 -2.73 -15.91
CA SER A 163 6.30 -2.84 -17.15
C SER A 163 6.35 -4.25 -17.73
N ILE A 164 5.21 -4.79 -18.12
CA ILE A 164 5.07 -6.08 -18.79
C ILE A 164 5.13 -5.84 -20.30
N PRO A 165 6.06 -6.49 -21.04
CA PRO A 165 6.11 -6.35 -22.49
C PRO A 165 4.86 -6.95 -23.18
N ALA A 166 4.40 -6.31 -24.26
CA ALA A 166 3.31 -6.83 -25.08
C ALA A 166 3.59 -8.26 -25.58
N GLY A 167 2.55 -9.09 -25.66
CA GLY A 167 2.62 -10.49 -26.04
C GLY A 167 3.17 -11.44 -24.96
N SER A 168 3.53 -10.93 -23.77
CA SER A 168 4.09 -11.77 -22.71
C SER A 168 3.04 -12.67 -22.06
N THR A 169 3.29 -13.98 -22.04
CA THR A 169 2.48 -14.99 -21.34
C THR A 169 3.10 -15.46 -20.02
N SER A 170 4.31 -14.99 -19.72
CA SER A 170 5.00 -15.21 -18.45
C SER A 170 5.85 -14.00 -18.09
N TYR A 171 5.96 -13.69 -16.82
CA TYR A 171 6.70 -12.53 -16.34
C TYR A 171 7.42 -12.82 -15.02
N ASN A 172 8.69 -12.43 -14.96
CA ASN A 172 9.52 -12.56 -13.78
C ASN A 172 9.98 -11.17 -13.33
N ILE A 173 9.77 -10.86 -12.05
CA ILE A 173 10.18 -9.59 -11.47
C ILE A 173 11.16 -9.86 -10.35
N THR A 174 12.30 -9.19 -10.41
CA THR A 174 13.30 -9.23 -9.35
C THR A 174 13.23 -7.94 -8.56
N VAL A 175 13.14 -8.05 -7.23
CA VAL A 175 13.23 -6.89 -6.36
C VAL A 175 14.66 -6.80 -5.82
N ALA A 176 15.32 -5.67 -6.08
CA ALA A 176 16.73 -5.47 -5.73
C ALA A 176 16.96 -5.12 -4.25
N ARG A 177 15.89 -4.99 -3.44
CA ARG A 177 15.97 -4.64 -2.02
C ARG A 177 15.91 -5.88 -1.13
N ALA A 178 16.83 -5.95 -0.18
CA ALA A 178 16.85 -6.96 0.87
C ALA A 178 16.30 -6.35 2.17
N PHE A 179 15.40 -7.07 2.82
CA PHE A 179 14.86 -6.72 4.14
C PHE A 179 15.32 -7.78 5.15
N THR A 180 15.68 -7.37 6.37
CA THR A 180 16.09 -8.31 7.42
C THR A 180 14.90 -9.15 7.88
N LYS A 181 13.70 -8.56 7.91
CA LYS A 181 12.46 -9.26 8.27
C LYS A 181 11.31 -8.90 7.32
N MET A 182 11.22 -9.65 6.21
CA MET A 182 10.10 -9.58 5.28
C MET A 182 8.93 -10.44 5.76
N LEU A 183 7.74 -9.85 5.84
CA LEU A 183 6.48 -10.51 6.22
C LEU A 183 5.79 -11.16 5.02
N GLY A 184 5.91 -10.55 3.84
CA GLY A 184 5.40 -11.09 2.59
C GLY A 184 5.40 -10.07 1.46
N ALA A 185 4.80 -10.46 0.34
CA ALA A 185 4.64 -9.61 -0.83
C ALA A 185 3.20 -9.62 -1.33
N PHE A 186 2.68 -8.44 -1.65
CA PHE A 186 1.48 -8.26 -2.45
C PHE A 186 1.87 -7.97 -3.89
N VAL A 187 1.19 -8.60 -4.85
CA VAL A 187 1.39 -8.39 -6.28
C VAL A 187 0.05 -8.01 -6.89
N THR A 188 0.02 -6.87 -7.56
CA THR A 188 -1.16 -6.39 -8.28
C THR A 188 -0.79 -5.99 -9.70
N PHE A 189 -1.76 -6.02 -10.61
CA PHE A 189 -1.55 -5.65 -12.00
C PHE A 189 -2.41 -4.48 -12.40
N ASN A 190 -2.02 -3.82 -13.47
CA ASN A 190 -2.81 -2.78 -14.10
C ASN A 190 -2.83 -3.00 -15.61
N LYS A 191 -3.95 -2.58 -16.21
CA LYS A 191 -4.20 -2.54 -17.63
C LYS A 191 -4.17 -1.09 -18.11
N THR A 192 -3.53 -0.84 -19.24
CA THR A 192 -3.45 0.50 -19.83
C THR A 192 -4.84 1.02 -20.17
N GLY A 193 -5.08 2.31 -19.91
CA GLY A 193 -6.36 2.98 -20.17
C GLY A 193 -7.37 2.85 -19.03
N GLU A 194 -7.11 1.98 -18.05
CA GLU A 194 -7.89 1.90 -16.82
C GLU A 194 -7.31 2.81 -15.73
N ASN A 195 -8.08 3.07 -14.67
CA ASN A 195 -7.62 3.92 -13.58
C ASN A 195 -6.45 3.26 -12.82
N HIS A 196 -5.34 3.99 -12.71
CA HIS A 196 -4.12 3.49 -12.10
C HIS A 196 -4.23 3.17 -10.59
N VAL A 197 -5.05 3.89 -9.84
CA VAL A 197 -5.20 3.68 -8.39
C VAL A 197 -6.11 2.49 -8.10
N SER A 198 -7.22 2.35 -8.86
CA SER A 198 -8.29 1.41 -8.50
C SER A 198 -8.34 0.12 -9.31
N ASN A 199 -7.57 0.00 -10.39
CA ASN A 199 -7.60 -1.18 -11.24
C ASN A 199 -6.57 -2.23 -10.77
N PHE A 200 -7.08 -3.39 -10.34
CA PHE A 200 -6.27 -4.57 -10.01
C PHE A 200 -6.67 -5.73 -10.92
N GLU A 201 -6.31 -5.61 -12.19
CA GLU A 201 -6.71 -6.56 -13.23
C GLU A 201 -6.13 -7.97 -12.96
N TYR A 202 -6.95 -9.00 -13.10
CA TYR A 202 -6.52 -10.38 -13.06
C TYR A 202 -5.87 -10.75 -14.40
N PRO A 203 -4.61 -11.19 -14.44
CA PRO A 203 -3.93 -11.47 -15.71
C PRO A 203 -4.34 -12.80 -16.37
N GLY A 204 -5.06 -13.69 -15.67
CA GLY A 204 -5.52 -14.98 -16.19
C GLY A 204 -6.96 -14.96 -16.71
N GLU A 205 -7.49 -16.08 -17.19
CA GLU A 205 -8.90 -16.18 -17.60
C GLU A 205 -9.84 -16.20 -16.38
N ALA A 206 -10.88 -15.36 -16.40
CA ALA A 206 -11.88 -15.27 -15.35
C ALA A 206 -12.86 -16.46 -15.39
N PHE A 207 -13.54 -16.74 -14.27
CA PHE A 207 -14.55 -17.81 -14.22
C PHE A 207 -15.76 -17.47 -15.10
N PRO A 208 -16.43 -18.45 -15.75
CA PRO A 208 -16.19 -19.90 -15.77
C PRO A 208 -15.27 -20.39 -16.90
N ASN A 209 -14.63 -19.49 -17.66
CA ASN A 209 -13.90 -19.85 -18.88
C ASN A 209 -12.48 -20.41 -18.62
N VAL A 210 -12.24 -20.93 -17.41
CA VAL A 210 -10.94 -21.46 -16.99
C VAL A 210 -10.71 -22.83 -17.63
N SER A 211 -9.74 -22.93 -18.52
CA SER A 211 -9.27 -24.19 -19.12
C SER A 211 -7.89 -24.57 -18.56
N ALA A 212 -7.45 -25.83 -18.72
CA ALA A 212 -6.13 -26.27 -18.27
C ALA A 212 -4.97 -25.47 -18.89
N ALA A 213 -5.16 -24.83 -20.05
CA ALA A 213 -4.17 -24.01 -20.72
C ALA A 213 -4.12 -22.55 -20.22
N THR A 214 -5.11 -22.11 -19.44
CA THR A 214 -5.28 -20.71 -19.02
C THR A 214 -5.17 -20.52 -17.51
N VAL A 215 -4.68 -21.55 -16.81
CA VAL A 215 -4.45 -21.53 -15.38
C VAL A 215 -3.20 -20.70 -15.07
N MET A 216 -3.40 -19.51 -14.50
CA MET A 216 -2.30 -18.64 -14.05
C MET A 216 -1.53 -19.31 -12.91
N GLU A 217 -0.23 -19.47 -13.07
CA GLU A 217 0.65 -19.98 -12.02
C GLU A 217 1.47 -18.85 -11.40
N GLY A 218 1.60 -18.84 -10.08
CA GLY A 218 2.34 -17.81 -9.36
C GLY A 218 3.22 -18.40 -8.27
N GLN A 219 4.45 -17.92 -8.16
CA GLN A 219 5.36 -18.34 -7.10
C GLN A 219 6.36 -17.23 -6.76
N LEU A 220 6.69 -17.13 -5.48
CA LEU A 220 7.74 -16.28 -4.96
C LEU A 220 8.98 -17.12 -4.65
N GLN A 221 10.15 -16.71 -5.12
CA GLN A 221 11.44 -17.32 -4.84
C GLN A 221 12.31 -16.35 -4.03
N LEU A 222 12.72 -16.77 -2.84
CA LEU A 222 13.64 -16.07 -1.96
C LEU A 222 14.96 -16.84 -1.89
N GLY A 223 15.99 -16.37 -2.60
CA GLY A 223 17.24 -17.13 -2.76
C GLY A 223 16.99 -18.53 -3.34
N ALA A 224 17.28 -19.57 -2.56
CA ALA A 224 17.04 -20.97 -2.93
C ALA A 224 15.67 -21.51 -2.49
N MET A 225 14.93 -20.76 -1.66
CA MET A 225 13.62 -21.16 -1.15
C MET A 225 12.50 -20.63 -2.04
N GLN A 226 11.40 -21.36 -2.09
CA GLN A 226 10.20 -20.98 -2.83
C GLN A 226 8.98 -20.95 -1.89
N PHE A 227 8.14 -19.93 -2.08
CA PHE A 227 6.97 -19.60 -1.30
C PHE A 227 5.77 -19.36 -2.22
N PRO A 228 4.67 -20.09 -2.04
CA PRO A 228 4.63 -21.43 -1.42
C PRO A 228 5.55 -22.42 -2.15
N ARG A 229 5.86 -23.55 -1.50
CA ARG A 229 6.77 -24.58 -2.04
C ARG A 229 6.31 -25.14 -3.39
N ASN A 230 5.00 -25.25 -3.56
CA ASN A 230 4.38 -25.53 -4.85
C ASN A 230 3.82 -24.22 -5.39
N SER A 231 3.94 -23.97 -6.70
CA SER A 231 3.32 -22.82 -7.35
C SER A 231 1.81 -22.80 -7.12
N ILE A 232 1.26 -21.62 -6.85
CA ILE A 232 -0.19 -21.38 -6.78
C ILE A 232 -0.79 -21.57 -8.17
N LYS A 233 -1.89 -22.31 -8.31
CA LYS A 233 -2.53 -22.60 -9.61
C LYS A 233 -4.04 -22.33 -9.62
N SER A 234 -4.60 -21.70 -8.59
CA SER A 234 -6.04 -21.44 -8.57
C SER A 234 -6.35 -20.12 -7.90
N ILE A 235 -7.45 -19.49 -8.35
CA ILE A 235 -7.98 -18.27 -7.73
C ILE A 235 -8.30 -18.49 -6.24
N ALA A 236 -8.75 -19.69 -5.87
CA ALA A 236 -9.05 -20.07 -4.49
C ALA A 236 -7.78 -20.12 -3.62
N GLU A 237 -6.67 -20.65 -4.14
CA GLU A 237 -5.38 -20.64 -3.45
C GLU A 237 -4.83 -19.21 -3.33
N TYR A 238 -4.94 -18.38 -4.38
CA TYR A 238 -4.56 -16.96 -4.29
C TYR A 238 -5.32 -16.24 -3.18
N HIS A 239 -6.65 -16.45 -3.09
CA HIS A 239 -7.48 -15.89 -2.03
C HIS A 239 -7.09 -16.42 -0.63
N HIS A 240 -6.74 -17.70 -0.52
CA HIS A 240 -6.28 -18.29 0.73
C HIS A 240 -4.99 -17.64 1.24
N PHE A 241 -3.98 -17.49 0.38
CA PHE A 241 -2.72 -16.83 0.77
C PHE A 241 -2.90 -15.33 1.03
N LEU A 242 -3.81 -14.67 0.33
CA LEU A 242 -4.19 -13.30 0.61
C LEU A 242 -4.79 -13.13 2.00
N SER A 243 -5.65 -14.07 2.42
CA SER A 243 -6.25 -14.08 3.76
C SER A 243 -5.21 -14.30 4.86
N ILE A 244 -4.13 -15.04 4.59
CA ILE A 244 -3.03 -15.25 5.54
C ILE A 244 -2.19 -13.96 5.68
N LEU A 245 -1.80 -13.36 4.56
CA LEU A 245 -0.92 -12.18 4.59
C LEU A 245 -1.65 -10.93 5.09
N SER A 246 -2.93 -10.75 4.77
CA SER A 246 -3.72 -9.59 5.20
C SER A 246 -3.75 -9.44 6.73
N GLY A 247 -3.93 -10.55 7.47
CA GLY A 247 -3.90 -10.57 8.93
C GLY A 247 -2.55 -10.20 9.55
N THR A 248 -1.47 -10.19 8.77
CA THR A 248 -0.10 -9.87 9.25
C THR A 248 0.16 -8.37 9.27
N PHE A 249 -0.40 -7.60 8.33
CA PHE A 249 -0.27 -6.14 8.30
C PHE A 249 -1.24 -5.47 9.29
N ASP A 250 -2.46 -6.01 9.43
CA ASP A 250 -3.41 -5.57 10.45
C ASP A 250 -4.30 -6.72 10.93
N SER A 251 -4.17 -7.02 12.22
CA SER A 251 -4.89 -8.09 12.92
C SER A 251 -6.39 -7.87 13.04
N LYS A 252 -6.89 -6.67 12.71
CA LYS A 252 -8.33 -6.33 12.69
C LYS A 252 -9.02 -6.74 11.40
N ILE A 253 -8.29 -7.19 10.39
CA ILE A 253 -8.86 -7.67 9.13
C ILE A 253 -9.53 -9.03 9.36
N ARG A 254 -10.87 -9.07 9.28
CA ARG A 254 -11.67 -10.30 9.43
C ARG A 254 -12.57 -10.60 8.25
N ASN A 255 -13.05 -9.57 7.55
CA ASN A 255 -13.94 -9.67 6.39
C ASN A 255 -13.38 -8.77 5.29
N MET A 256 -12.84 -9.34 4.22
CA MET A 256 -12.28 -8.59 3.09
C MET A 256 -13.38 -8.30 2.06
N ARG A 257 -13.29 -7.14 1.38
CA ARG A 257 -14.23 -6.73 0.32
C ARG A 257 -13.55 -6.84 -1.04
N LEU A 258 -13.67 -8.01 -1.66
CA LEU A 258 -13.10 -8.31 -2.99
C LEU A 258 -14.17 -8.61 -4.03
N PRO A 259 -14.93 -7.60 -4.50
CA PRO A 259 -15.90 -7.80 -5.56
C PRO A 259 -15.18 -8.14 -6.88
N ASN A 260 -15.60 -9.21 -7.57
CA ASN A 260 -14.96 -9.64 -8.83
C ASN A 260 -13.45 -9.89 -8.69
N TYR A 261 -13.06 -10.66 -7.67
CA TYR A 261 -11.65 -10.98 -7.38
C TYR A 261 -10.91 -11.65 -8.55
N ASP A 262 -11.63 -12.35 -9.42
CA ASP A 262 -11.12 -12.97 -10.65
C ASP A 262 -11.12 -12.02 -11.86
N ASN A 263 -11.32 -10.72 -11.64
CA ASN A 263 -11.35 -9.72 -12.70
C ASN A 263 -10.64 -8.41 -12.31
N THR A 264 -11.26 -7.52 -11.52
CA THR A 264 -10.76 -6.14 -11.36
C THR A 264 -10.23 -5.82 -9.95
N THR A 265 -10.34 -6.75 -9.00
CA THR A 265 -9.86 -6.59 -7.61
C THR A 265 -8.83 -7.64 -7.22
N PHE A 266 -8.11 -8.18 -8.21
CA PHE A 266 -7.16 -9.25 -8.00
C PHE A 266 -5.90 -8.79 -7.29
N VAL A 267 -5.64 -9.37 -6.12
CA VAL A 267 -4.41 -9.17 -5.35
C VAL A 267 -3.81 -10.54 -5.08
N ALA A 268 -2.64 -10.82 -5.66
CA ALA A 268 -1.88 -12.01 -5.31
C ALA A 268 -1.03 -11.72 -4.06
N ALA A 269 -0.99 -12.68 -3.14
CA ALA A 269 -0.20 -12.55 -1.92
C ALA A 269 0.70 -13.75 -1.72
N PHE A 270 1.92 -13.47 -1.27
CA PHE A 270 2.94 -14.47 -0.98
C PHE A 270 3.46 -14.23 0.43
N PRO A 271 2.89 -14.88 1.46
CA PRO A 271 3.37 -14.76 2.83
C PRO A 271 4.73 -15.44 2.98
N THR A 272 5.64 -14.82 3.74
CA THR A 272 7.02 -15.28 3.89
C THR A 272 7.47 -15.25 5.34
N ALA A 273 8.52 -16.02 5.64
CA ALA A 273 9.17 -15.96 6.94
C ALA A 273 10.38 -15.00 6.98
N THR A 274 11.11 -14.78 5.87
CA THR A 274 12.28 -13.86 5.80
C THR A 274 12.91 -13.69 4.39
N CYS A 275 13.43 -12.46 4.14
CA CYS A 275 14.45 -11.98 3.17
C CYS A 275 14.26 -12.08 1.62
N ALA A 276 14.82 -11.10 0.89
CA ALA A 276 15.00 -10.85 -0.57
C ALA A 276 14.32 -11.76 -1.61
N ALA A 277 13.59 -11.14 -2.55
CA ALA A 277 12.51 -11.78 -3.29
C ALA A 277 12.53 -11.60 -4.82
N SER A 278 12.41 -12.72 -5.54
CA SER A 278 12.13 -12.80 -6.97
C SER A 278 10.78 -13.47 -7.19
N HIS A 279 9.93 -12.93 -8.07
CA HIS A 279 8.57 -13.45 -8.28
C HIS A 279 8.44 -13.92 -9.72
N SER A 280 7.84 -15.08 -9.91
CA SER A 280 7.54 -15.64 -11.23
C SER A 280 6.06 -15.88 -11.39
N ILE A 281 5.50 -15.38 -12.48
CA ILE A 281 4.11 -15.58 -12.84
C ILE A 281 4.06 -16.13 -14.27
N LYS A 282 3.32 -17.21 -14.48
CA LYS A 282 3.24 -17.95 -15.74
C LYS A 282 1.79 -18.11 -16.17
N SER A 283 1.58 -18.35 -17.47
CA SER A 283 0.27 -18.58 -18.07
C SER A 283 -0.68 -17.39 -17.93
N MET A 284 -0.15 -16.18 -18.09
CA MET A 284 -0.95 -14.97 -18.24
C MET A 284 -1.52 -14.88 -19.65
N LEU A 285 -2.67 -14.22 -19.78
CA LEU A 285 -3.22 -13.86 -21.09
C LEU A 285 -2.39 -12.71 -21.68
N ALA A 286 -1.98 -12.90 -22.93
CA ALA A 286 -1.24 -11.87 -23.66
C ALA A 286 -2.05 -10.56 -23.71
N ASP A 287 -1.38 -9.44 -23.46
CA ASP A 287 -1.92 -8.07 -23.55
C ASP A 287 -3.12 -7.78 -22.63
N ARG A 288 -3.34 -8.63 -21.61
CA ARG A 288 -4.38 -8.37 -20.60
C ARG A 288 -3.94 -7.36 -19.55
N VAL A 289 -2.64 -7.36 -19.22
CA VAL A 289 -2.02 -6.49 -18.22
C VAL A 289 -0.71 -5.93 -18.78
N ASP A 290 -0.40 -4.68 -18.45
CA ASP A 290 0.77 -3.97 -18.98
C ASP A 290 1.74 -3.54 -17.89
N GLN A 291 1.29 -3.52 -16.63
CA GLN A 291 2.08 -3.11 -15.49
C GLN A 291 1.87 -4.07 -14.32
N CYS A 292 2.94 -4.32 -13.58
CA CYS A 292 2.92 -5.08 -12.34
C CYS A 292 3.50 -4.25 -11.21
N PHE A 293 2.86 -4.33 -10.05
CA PHE A 293 3.27 -3.66 -8.82
C PHE A 293 3.52 -4.71 -7.76
N ILE A 294 4.72 -4.68 -7.18
CA ILE A 294 5.09 -5.53 -6.05
C ILE A 294 5.22 -4.65 -4.81
N GLY A 295 4.32 -4.86 -3.85
CA GLY A 295 4.39 -4.29 -2.51
C GLY A 295 5.01 -5.27 -1.53
N LEU A 296 6.26 -5.06 -1.15
CA LEU A 296 6.95 -5.85 -0.13
C LEU A 296 6.63 -5.28 1.25
N VAL A 297 6.19 -6.16 2.15
CA VAL A 297 5.90 -5.80 3.55
C VAL A 297 7.07 -6.26 4.41
N SER A 298 7.69 -5.35 5.13
CA SER A 298 8.82 -5.64 6.02
C SER A 298 8.64 -4.97 7.38
N MET A 299 9.20 -5.58 8.43
CA MET A 299 9.28 -4.93 9.74
C MET A 299 10.49 -4.00 9.77
N GLN A 300 10.23 -2.71 9.95
CA GLN A 300 11.29 -1.73 10.20
C GLN A 300 11.46 -1.48 11.70
N ILE A 301 12.69 -1.12 12.07
CA ILE A 301 13.05 -0.75 13.44
C ILE A 301 13.75 0.60 13.43
N VAL A 302 13.14 1.59 14.08
CA VAL A 302 13.73 2.91 14.29
C VAL A 302 14.21 3.02 15.72
N THR A 303 15.48 3.39 15.89
CA THR A 303 16.11 3.53 17.19
C THR A 303 16.57 4.96 17.40
N LEU A 304 16.00 5.63 18.40
CA LEU A 304 16.40 6.95 18.86
C LEU A 304 17.33 6.82 20.06
N SER A 305 18.52 7.39 19.98
CA SER A 305 19.56 7.36 21.01
C SER A 305 20.17 8.74 21.21
N GLY A 306 21.02 8.92 22.22
CA GLY A 306 21.77 10.16 22.42
C GLY A 306 22.67 10.54 21.22
N SER A 307 23.07 9.58 20.38
CA SER A 307 23.85 9.82 19.15
C SER A 307 22.99 10.13 17.91
N GLY A 308 21.66 10.13 18.02
CA GLY A 308 20.73 10.39 16.93
C GLY A 308 19.80 9.22 16.61
N VAL A 309 19.25 9.24 15.39
CA VAL A 309 18.30 8.24 14.89
C VAL A 309 19.02 7.26 13.97
N SER A 310 18.71 5.97 14.11
CA SER A 310 19.14 4.91 13.20
C SER A 310 17.94 4.08 12.77
N VAL A 311 17.97 3.58 11.53
CA VAL A 311 16.90 2.80 10.92
C VAL A 311 17.48 1.45 10.48
N LEU A 312 16.79 0.38 10.82
CA LEU A 312 17.09 -0.98 10.38
C LEU A 312 15.88 -1.53 9.60
N ASP A 313 16.15 -1.97 8.37
CA ASP A 313 15.23 -2.66 7.45
C ASP A 313 15.23 -4.18 7.66
#